data_AF-A0A257K2Q4-F1
#
_entry.id   AF-A0A257K2Q4-F1
#
_cell.length_a   1.000
_cell.length_b   1.000
_cell.length_c   1.000
_cell.angle_alpha   90.00
_cell.angle_beta   90.00
_cell.angle_gamma   90.00
#
_symmetry.space_group_name_H-M   'P 1'
#
loop_
_entity.id
_entity.type
_entity.pdbx_description
1 polymer ?
#
loop_
_entity_poly.entity_id
_entity_poly.type
_entity_poly.pdbx_seq_one_letter_code
_entity_poly.pdbx_strand_id
1 'polypeptide(L)'
;MKKMIAMAILMTGMVSFAQQKPATLRNERPPVEKLTPEQRKELRLKQLTLKLDLNASQQKEMATVIAEMDAKRDAARENFKKQKDSGKKLTADERYALKNKMLDEQIALKARLKKFLNEEQMKKWEKIKDDRKQNFKKRAHNRPEKKEPRN
;
A
#
# COMPACT_ATOMS: atom_id res chain seq x y z
N MET A 1 -56.73 27.84 41.07
CA MET A 1 -55.52 28.43 40.44
C MET A 1 -54.35 27.56 40.89
N LYS A 2 -53.60 26.79 40.09
CA LYS A 2 -53.15 26.83 38.69
C LYS A 2 -53.13 25.38 38.18
N LYS A 3 -53.87 25.00 37.13
CA LYS A 3 -53.37 24.76 35.77
C LYS A 3 -51.88 24.40 35.72
N MET A 4 -51.57 23.15 35.35
CA MET A 4 -50.84 22.79 34.13
C MET A 4 -51.07 21.29 33.85
N ILE A 5 -51.74 21.03 32.74
CA ILE A 5 -51.95 19.75 32.07
C ILE A 5 -50.70 19.45 31.21
N ALA A 6 -50.55 18.17 30.84
CA ALA A 6 -49.65 17.57 29.85
C ALA A 6 -48.46 16.86 30.51
N MET A 7 -48.31 15.54 30.35
CA MET A 7 -48.24 14.90 29.04
C MET A 7 -48.79 13.48 29.10
N ALA A 8 -49.69 13.19 28.17
CA ALA A 8 -50.32 11.88 28.00
C ALA A 8 -49.32 10.84 27.48
N ILE A 9 -49.53 9.64 28.01
CA ILE A 9 -49.12 8.33 27.51
C ILE A 9 -49.35 8.22 26.00
N LEU A 10 -48.35 7.82 25.21
CA LEU A 10 -48.53 6.90 24.08
C LEU A 10 -47.18 6.48 23.47
N MET A 11 -47.18 5.28 22.88
CA MET A 11 -46.12 4.66 22.06
C MET A 11 -45.10 3.80 22.83
N THR A 12 -45.62 2.75 23.45
CA THR A 12 -45.30 1.35 23.12
C THR A 12 -44.17 1.11 22.10
N GLY A 13 -43.20 0.26 22.50
CA GLY A 13 -42.61 -0.73 21.61
C GLY A 13 -41.39 -0.31 20.79
N MET A 14 -40.20 -0.41 21.39
CA MET A 14 -39.05 -0.88 20.62
C MET A 14 -38.76 -2.32 21.04
N VAL A 15 -39.45 -3.21 20.33
CA VAL A 15 -39.20 -4.63 20.28
C VAL A 15 -37.79 -4.84 19.70
N SER A 16 -37.02 -5.66 20.41
CA SER A 16 -35.87 -6.45 19.96
C SER A 16 -35.42 -6.29 18.51
N PHE A 17 -34.28 -5.64 18.29
CA PHE A 17 -33.38 -6.04 17.21
C PHE A 17 -32.35 -7.03 17.75
N ALA A 18 -32.78 -8.29 17.79
CA ALA A 18 -31.89 -9.43 17.66
C ALA A 18 -31.26 -9.39 16.27
N GLN A 19 -30.12 -8.71 16.11
CA GLN A 19 -29.13 -9.13 15.12
C GLN A 19 -28.02 -9.86 15.86
N GLN A 20 -28.29 -11.12 16.17
CA GLN A 20 -27.23 -12.12 16.18
C GLN A 20 -26.47 -11.97 14.85
N LYS A 21 -25.25 -11.46 14.91
CA LYS A 21 -24.24 -11.70 13.89
C LYS A 21 -23.29 -12.78 14.42
N PRO A 22 -23.58 -14.07 14.24
CA PRO A 22 -22.58 -15.10 14.46
C PRO A 22 -21.86 -15.32 13.14
N ALA A 23 -20.82 -14.53 12.85
CA ALA A 23 -19.84 -14.90 11.84
C ALA A 23 -18.56 -14.09 11.97
N THR A 24 -17.57 -14.74 12.59
CA THR A 24 -16.13 -14.54 12.45
C THR A 24 -15.48 -13.41 13.25
N LEU A 25 -14.87 -13.84 14.36
CA LEU A 25 -13.70 -13.23 15.01
C LEU A 25 -12.52 -13.11 14.02
N ARG A 26 -12.63 -12.26 13.00
CA ARG A 26 -11.54 -12.01 12.05
C ARG A 26 -11.39 -10.52 11.79
N ASN A 27 -10.54 -9.91 12.63
CA ASN A 27 -9.97 -8.57 12.51
C ASN A 27 -10.91 -7.38 12.77
N GLU A 28 -11.29 -7.16 14.02
CA GLU A 28 -11.50 -5.80 14.55
C GLU A 28 -10.16 -5.23 15.01
N ARG A 29 -9.17 -5.15 14.10
CA ARG A 29 -8.03 -4.28 14.39
C ARG A 29 -8.52 -2.85 14.24
N PRO A 30 -8.31 -1.96 15.23
CA PRO A 30 -8.65 -0.56 15.06
C PRO A 30 -7.99 -0.04 13.77
N PRO A 31 -8.68 0.84 13.00
CA PRO A 31 -8.11 1.40 11.79
C PRO A 31 -6.78 2.06 12.16
N VAL A 32 -5.67 1.44 11.74
CA VAL A 32 -4.35 1.99 11.98
C VAL A 32 -4.31 3.35 11.29
N GLU A 33 -3.95 4.40 12.03
CA GLU A 33 -3.81 5.73 11.47
C GLU A 33 -2.89 5.67 10.25
N LYS A 34 -3.40 6.10 9.11
CA LYS A 34 -2.64 6.08 7.87
C LYS A 34 -1.68 7.26 7.89
N LEU A 35 -0.38 6.96 7.95
CA LEU A 35 0.66 7.98 7.76
C LEU A 35 0.40 8.80 6.49
N THR A 36 0.64 10.11 6.58
CA THR A 36 0.56 11.00 5.43
C THR A 36 1.60 10.61 4.36
N PRO A 37 1.42 11.00 3.07
CA PRO A 37 2.42 10.77 2.04
C PRO A 37 3.81 11.29 2.42
N GLU A 38 3.88 12.46 3.07
CA GLU A 38 5.12 13.09 3.51
C GLU A 38 5.79 12.31 4.64
N GLN A 39 5.04 11.93 5.68
CA GLN A 39 5.54 11.10 6.78
C GLN A 39 6.10 9.76 6.27
N ARG A 40 5.46 9.16 5.25
CA ARG A 40 5.94 7.92 4.64
C ARG A 40 7.25 8.11 3.88
N LYS A 41 7.40 9.22 3.14
CA LYS A 41 8.64 9.55 2.45
C LYS A 41 9.78 9.74 3.45
N GLU A 42 9.54 10.52 4.50
CA GLU A 42 10.53 10.78 5.55
C GLU A 42 10.94 9.48 6.27
N LEU A 43 9.96 8.67 6.70
CA LEU A 43 10.24 7.39 7.36
C LEU A 43 11.04 6.46 6.45
N ARG A 44 10.69 6.41 5.15
CA ARG A 44 11.40 5.59 4.17
C ARG A 44 12.83 6.09 3.97
N LEU A 45 13.05 7.40 3.92
CA LEU A 45 14.38 7.98 3.83
C LEU A 45 15.21 7.57 5.05
N LYS A 46 14.69 7.79 6.27
CA LYS A 46 15.38 7.41 7.52
C LYS A 46 15.71 5.91 7.58
N GLN A 47 14.78 5.04 7.17
CA GLN A 47 15.02 3.60 7.10
C GLN A 47 16.12 3.23 6.10
N LEU A 48 16.20 3.91 4.95
CA LEU A 48 17.24 3.66 3.97
C LEU A 48 18.59 4.23 4.43
N THR A 49 18.59 5.40 5.06
CA THR A 49 19.75 5.98 5.72
C THR A 49 20.33 5.01 6.74
N LEU A 50 19.49 4.44 7.61
CA LEU A 50 19.94 3.49 8.64
C LEU A 50 20.48 2.18 8.05
N LYS A 51 19.88 1.69 6.96
CA LYS A 51 20.29 0.40 6.38
C LYS A 51 21.50 0.48 5.46
N LEU A 52 21.68 1.63 4.81
CA LEU A 52 22.75 1.86 3.83
C LEU A 52 23.83 2.79 4.39
N ASP A 53 23.69 3.29 5.62
CA ASP A 53 24.62 4.23 6.23
C ASP A 53 24.84 5.47 5.34
N LEU A 54 23.74 6.10 4.89
CA LEU A 54 23.80 7.22 3.93
C LEU A 54 24.32 8.50 4.59
N ASN A 55 25.28 9.17 3.95
CA ASN A 55 25.73 10.50 4.36
C ASN A 55 24.73 11.61 3.95
N ALA A 56 24.93 12.84 4.43
CA ALA A 56 24.00 13.94 4.20
C ALA A 56 23.79 14.29 2.70
N SER A 57 24.83 14.16 1.87
CA SER A 57 24.72 14.38 0.42
C SER A 57 23.89 13.26 -0.25
N GLN A 58 24.19 12.01 0.10
CA GLN A 58 23.46 10.83 -0.40
C GLN A 58 21.99 10.84 0.04
N GLN A 59 21.69 11.34 1.24
CA GLN A 59 20.32 11.47 1.73
C GLN A 59 19.49 12.45 0.89
N LYS A 60 20.08 13.57 0.45
CA LYS A 60 19.41 14.54 -0.45
C LYS A 60 19.07 13.89 -1.79
N GLU A 61 20.02 13.19 -2.40
CA GLU A 61 19.79 12.48 -3.66
C GLU A 61 18.75 11.36 -3.49
N MET A 62 18.83 10.59 -2.40
CA MET A 62 17.89 9.52 -2.10
C MET A 62 16.47 10.07 -1.85
N ALA A 63 16.32 11.24 -1.24
CA ALA A 63 15.01 11.88 -1.07
C ALA A 63 14.33 12.17 -2.42
N THR A 64 15.10 12.69 -3.39
CA THR A 64 14.62 12.90 -4.77
C THR A 64 14.24 11.58 -5.44
N VAL A 65 15.08 10.55 -5.31
CA VAL A 65 14.79 9.21 -5.86
C VAL A 65 13.53 8.60 -5.24
N ILE A 66 13.30 8.78 -3.93
CA ILE A 66 12.08 8.34 -3.25
C ILE A 66 10.86 9.07 -3.80
N ALA A 67 10.93 10.40 -3.96
CA ALA A 67 9.82 11.19 -4.48
C ALA A 67 9.40 10.74 -5.89
N GLU A 68 10.36 10.49 -6.78
CA GLU A 68 10.11 9.98 -8.12
C GLU A 68 9.50 8.57 -8.11
N MET A 69 10.04 7.67 -7.29
CA MET A 69 9.48 6.32 -7.13
C MET A 69 8.04 6.34 -6.63
N ASP A 70 7.72 7.24 -5.70
CA ASP A 70 6.38 7.35 -5.13
C ASP A 70 5.40 7.93 -6.15
N ALA A 71 5.79 8.98 -6.89
CA ALA A 71 4.98 9.54 -7.97
C ALA A 71 4.66 8.48 -9.06
N LYS A 72 5.68 7.71 -9.48
CA LYS A 72 5.48 6.61 -10.43
C LYS A 72 4.57 5.52 -9.88
N ARG A 73 4.71 5.18 -8.59
CA ARG A 73 3.87 4.17 -7.94
C ARG A 73 2.41 4.62 -7.87
N ASP A 74 2.15 5.88 -7.58
CA ASP A 74 0.80 6.41 -7.52
C ASP A 74 0.15 6.47 -8.91
N ALA A 75 0.88 6.92 -9.93
CA ALA A 75 0.42 6.86 -11.33
C ALA A 75 0.14 5.41 -11.78
N ALA A 76 1.03 4.47 -11.46
CA ALA A 76 0.83 3.05 -11.77
C ALA A 76 -0.39 2.47 -11.03
N ARG A 77 -0.62 2.88 -9.78
CA ARG A 77 -1.78 2.46 -8.99
C ARG A 77 -3.08 2.99 -9.59
N GLU A 78 -3.13 4.23 -10.03
CA GLU A 78 -4.31 4.81 -10.69
C GLU A 78 -4.61 4.10 -12.01
N ASN A 79 -3.59 3.89 -12.84
CA ASN A 79 -3.74 3.15 -14.09
C ASN A 79 -4.25 1.72 -13.84
N PHE A 80 -3.72 1.04 -12.83
CA PHE A 80 -4.18 -0.30 -12.47
C PHE A 80 -5.62 -0.32 -11.95
N LYS A 81 -6.04 0.68 -11.16
CA LYS A 81 -7.43 0.82 -10.73
C LYS A 81 -8.37 0.97 -11.93
N LYS A 82 -8.07 1.92 -12.83
CA LYS A 82 -8.86 2.13 -14.06
C LYS A 82 -8.96 0.87 -14.92
N GLN A 83 -7.85 0.16 -15.11
CA GLN A 83 -7.84 -1.12 -15.84
C GLN A 83 -8.71 -2.18 -15.16
N LYS A 84 -8.59 -2.31 -13.84
CA LYS A 84 -9.40 -3.26 -13.06
C LYS A 84 -10.90 -2.94 -13.15
N ASP A 85 -11.27 -1.67 -13.04
CA ASP A 85 -12.67 -1.22 -13.12
C ASP A 85 -13.24 -1.43 -14.53
N SER A 86 -12.41 -1.31 -15.57
CA SER A 86 -12.81 -1.60 -16.96
C SER A 86 -12.94 -3.09 -17.30
N GLY A 87 -12.44 -4.00 -16.43
CA GLY A 87 -12.41 -5.45 -16.68
C GLY A 87 -11.53 -5.90 -17.86
N LYS A 88 -10.85 -4.98 -18.55
CA LYS A 88 -10.03 -5.28 -19.73
C LYS A 88 -8.74 -5.99 -19.32
N LYS A 89 -8.52 -7.18 -19.88
CA LYS A 89 -7.24 -7.88 -19.79
C LYS A 89 -6.28 -7.29 -20.82
N LEU A 90 -5.07 -6.98 -20.38
CA LEU A 90 -3.99 -6.51 -21.27
C LEU A 90 -3.68 -7.55 -22.34
N THR A 91 -3.47 -7.12 -23.58
CA THR A 91 -3.02 -7.96 -24.68
C THR A 91 -1.56 -8.43 -24.46
N ALA A 92 -1.08 -9.37 -25.27
CA ALA A 92 0.31 -9.83 -25.18
C ALA A 92 1.30 -8.67 -25.41
N ASP A 93 1.04 -7.84 -26.43
CA ASP A 93 1.90 -6.72 -26.80
C ASP A 93 1.87 -5.60 -25.75
N GLU A 94 0.70 -5.29 -25.19
CA GLU A 94 0.59 -4.32 -24.10
C GLU A 94 1.33 -4.80 -22.84
N ARG A 95 1.25 -6.10 -22.52
CA ARG A 95 2.01 -6.68 -21.41
C ARG A 95 3.51 -6.63 -21.67
N TYR A 96 3.94 -6.86 -22.91
CA TYR A 96 5.33 -6.74 -23.31
C TYR A 96 5.82 -5.30 -23.15
N ALA A 97 5.11 -4.33 -23.71
CA ALA A 97 5.45 -2.91 -23.63
C ALA A 97 5.52 -2.42 -22.17
N LEU A 98 4.56 -2.83 -21.33
CA LEU A 98 4.57 -2.49 -19.90
C LEU A 98 5.78 -3.10 -19.18
N LYS A 99 6.09 -4.37 -19.43
CA LYS A 99 7.27 -5.02 -18.84
C LYS A 99 8.56 -4.35 -19.29
N ASN A 100 8.67 -4.00 -20.57
CA ASN A 100 9.85 -3.33 -21.11
C ASN A 100 10.07 -1.99 -20.40
N LYS A 101 9.03 -1.15 -20.34
CA LYS A 101 9.06 0.13 -19.61
C LYS A 101 9.46 -0.04 -18.14
N MET A 102 8.91 -1.05 -17.45
CA MET A 102 9.27 -1.33 -16.05
C MET A 102 10.74 -1.76 -15.88
N LEU A 103 11.34 -2.42 -16.86
CA LEU A 103 12.75 -2.81 -16.85
C LEU A 103 13.64 -1.60 -17.12
N ASP A 104 13.30 -0.77 -18.12
CA ASP A 104 14.01 0.47 -18.43
C ASP A 104 14.05 1.41 -17.23
N GLU A 105 12.92 1.56 -16.53
CA GLU A 105 12.86 2.37 -15.31
C GLU A 105 13.74 1.81 -14.18
N GLN A 106 13.84 0.49 -14.05
CA GLN A 106 14.74 -0.13 -13.07
C GLN A 106 16.21 0.07 -13.43
N ILE A 107 16.54 0.01 -14.72
CA ILE A 107 17.88 0.27 -15.23
C ILE A 107 18.27 1.72 -14.95
N ALA A 108 17.41 2.68 -15.30
CA ALA A 108 17.63 4.10 -15.07
C ALA A 108 17.80 4.41 -13.56
N LEU A 109 16.95 3.83 -12.72
CA LEU A 109 17.06 4.00 -11.27
C LEU A 109 18.37 3.41 -10.73
N LYS A 110 18.75 2.20 -11.17
CA LYS A 110 20.01 1.57 -10.75
C LYS A 110 21.21 2.40 -11.19
N ALA A 111 21.20 2.93 -12.42
CA ALA A 111 22.25 3.82 -12.92
C ALA A 111 22.35 5.10 -12.08
N ARG A 112 21.22 5.70 -11.70
CA ARG A 112 21.20 6.89 -10.83
C ARG A 112 21.74 6.59 -9.43
N LEU A 113 21.33 5.48 -8.82
CA LEU A 113 21.82 5.08 -7.50
C LEU A 113 23.34 4.87 -7.49
N LYS A 114 23.89 4.24 -8.53
CA LYS A 114 25.34 4.04 -8.68
C LYS A 114 26.15 5.34 -8.73
N LYS A 115 25.55 6.49 -9.06
CA LYS A 115 26.26 7.78 -9.10
C LYS A 115 26.62 8.29 -7.71
N PHE A 116 25.86 7.93 -6.68
CA PHE A 116 26.05 8.47 -5.33
C PHE A 116 26.19 7.39 -4.26
N LEU A 117 25.77 6.15 -4.51
CA LEU A 117 26.03 5.02 -3.62
C LEU A 117 27.33 4.32 -4.00
N ASN A 118 28.13 3.96 -2.99
CA ASN A 118 29.30 3.12 -3.19
C ASN A 118 28.92 1.65 -3.44
N GLU A 119 29.90 0.80 -3.75
CA GLU A 119 29.65 -0.60 -4.08
C GLU A 119 29.01 -1.40 -2.94
N GLU A 120 29.44 -1.18 -1.70
CA GLU A 120 28.89 -1.87 -0.52
C GLU A 120 27.43 -1.48 -0.29
N GLN A 121 27.12 -0.19 -0.38
CA GLN A 121 25.77 0.35 -0.27
C GLN A 121 24.87 -0.17 -1.39
N MET A 122 25.38 -0.27 -2.62
CA MET A 122 24.66 -0.87 -3.74
C MET A 122 24.36 -2.35 -3.50
N LYS A 123 25.32 -3.13 -2.96
CA LYS A 123 25.09 -4.53 -2.58
C LYS A 123 24.01 -4.65 -1.50
N LYS A 124 24.05 -3.81 -0.45
CA LYS A 124 23.01 -3.75 0.58
C LYS A 124 21.64 -3.40 -0.01
N TRP A 125 21.58 -2.45 -0.94
CA TRP A 125 20.34 -2.07 -1.63
C TRP A 125 19.73 -3.22 -2.44
N GLU A 126 20.53 -3.93 -3.23
CA GLU A 126 20.06 -5.09 -3.99
C GLU A 126 19.56 -6.20 -3.06
N LYS A 127 20.25 -6.45 -1.94
CA LYS A 127 19.78 -7.40 -0.91
C LYS A 127 18.44 -6.99 -0.32
N ILE A 128 18.25 -5.70 0.02
CA ILE A 128 16.96 -5.19 0.50
C ILE A 128 15.84 -5.38 -0.54
N LYS A 129 16.15 -5.17 -1.82
CA LYS A 129 15.21 -5.37 -2.93
C LYS A 129 14.83 -6.85 -3.06
N ASP A 130 15.81 -7.74 -3.01
CA ASP A 130 15.61 -9.17 -3.14
C ASP A 130 14.85 -9.76 -1.94
N ASP A 131 15.20 -9.37 -0.71
CA ASP A 131 14.48 -9.78 0.49
C ASP A 131 13.01 -9.35 0.42
N ARG A 132 12.74 -8.12 -0.06
CA ARG A 132 11.37 -7.64 -0.25
C ARG A 132 10.63 -8.48 -1.31
N LYS A 133 11.29 -8.84 -2.41
CA LYS A 133 10.73 -9.69 -3.48
C LYS A 133 10.44 -11.10 -2.96
N GLN A 134 11.36 -11.71 -2.21
CA GLN A 134 11.18 -13.02 -1.62
C GLN A 134 10.04 -13.03 -0.61
N ASN A 135 9.99 -12.03 0.29
CA ASN A 135 8.90 -11.90 1.25
C ASN A 135 7.55 -11.71 0.57
N PHE A 136 7.49 -10.97 -0.54
CA PHE A 136 6.28 -10.86 -1.35
C PHE A 136 5.87 -12.20 -1.95
N LYS A 137 6.81 -12.96 -2.54
CA LYS A 137 6.55 -14.30 -3.07
C LYS A 137 6.05 -15.27 -2.00
N LYS A 138 6.70 -15.32 -0.83
CA LYS A 138 6.29 -16.16 0.30
C LYS A 138 4.86 -15.84 0.76
N ARG A 139 4.52 -14.55 0.87
CA ARG A 139 3.15 -14.11 1.22
C ARG A 139 2.13 -14.45 0.14
N ALA A 140 2.50 -14.40 -1.13
CA ALA A 140 1.63 -14.78 -2.23
C ALA A 140 1.36 -16.30 -2.22
N HIS A 141 2.40 -17.11 -1.98
CA HIS A 141 2.28 -18.57 -1.88
C HIS A 141 1.46 -19.01 -0.66
N ASN A 142 1.64 -18.34 0.49
CA ASN A 142 0.92 -18.67 1.72
C ASN A 142 -0.49 -18.04 1.80
N ARG A 143 -0.96 -17.40 0.73
CA ARG A 143 -2.31 -16.87 0.70
C ARG A 143 -3.25 -18.06 0.44
N PRO A 144 -4.14 -18.42 1.38
CA PRO A 144 -5.10 -19.50 1.13
C PRO A 144 -5.88 -19.15 -0.12
N GLU A 145 -5.95 -20.10 -1.04
CA GLU A 145 -6.78 -20.02 -2.24
C GLU A 145 -8.17 -19.62 -1.77
N LYS A 146 -8.66 -18.47 -2.24
CA LYS A 146 -10.07 -18.14 -2.04
C LYS A 146 -10.84 -19.20 -2.82
N LYS A 147 -11.33 -20.24 -2.14
CA LYS A 147 -12.34 -21.15 -2.70
C LYS A 147 -13.42 -20.25 -3.30
N GLU A 148 -13.66 -20.40 -4.59
CA GLU A 148 -14.77 -19.71 -5.26
C GLU A 148 -16.05 -19.96 -4.45
N PRO A 149 -16.93 -18.96 -4.28
CA PRO A 149 -18.26 -19.24 -3.77
C PRO A 149 -18.89 -20.25 -4.75
N ARG A 150 -19.12 -21.47 -4.29
CA ARG A 150 -19.92 -22.44 -5.05
C ARG A 150 -21.30 -21.81 -5.21
N ASN A 151 -21.70 -21.60 -6.46
CA ASN A 151 -23.05 -21.18 -6.85
C ASN A 151 -24.08 -22.18 -6.34
#